data_AF-J3L3J9-F1
#
_entry.id   AF-J3L3J9-F1
#
_cell.length_a   1.000
_cell.length_b   1.000
_cell.length_c   1.000
_cell.angle_alpha   90.00
_cell.angle_beta   90.00
_cell.angle_gamma   90.00
#
_symmetry.space_group_name_H-M   'P 1'
#
loop_
_entity.id
_entity.type
_entity.pdbx_description
1 polymer ?
#
loop_
_entity_poly.entity_id
_entity_poly.type
_entity_poly.pdbx_seq_one_letter_code
_entity_poly.pdbx_strand_id
1 'polypeptide(L)'
;MLARWMPNVFVNPGDPISAEYVGYFDHRKKMEDIGAGAVGRVATRNSVKDLLLGVGRAGGCEPLHLFPSAVLTVNRGPSPDFKAAHGIRQWWRPDLALECRTHLYY
;
A
#
# COMPACT_ATOMS: atom_id res chain seq x y z
N MET A 1 4.23 -7.09 26.77
CA MET A 1 3.44 -6.84 25.54
C MET A 1 4.36 -6.98 24.34
N LEU A 2 3.91 -7.62 23.26
CA LEU A 2 4.65 -7.63 21.99
C LEU A 2 4.49 -6.28 21.29
N ALA A 3 5.54 -5.79 20.65
CA ALA A 3 5.44 -4.61 19.80
C ALA A 3 4.43 -4.87 18.66
N ARG A 4 3.63 -3.85 18.29
CA ARG A 4 2.77 -3.95 17.11
C ARG A 4 3.66 -4.19 15.88
N TRP A 5 3.32 -5.19 15.09
CA TRP A 5 4.03 -5.48 13.85
C TRP A 5 3.84 -4.35 12.85
N MET A 6 4.94 -3.89 12.25
CA MET A 6 4.95 -2.86 11.21
C MET A 6 5.85 -3.33 10.06
N PRO A 7 5.26 -3.79 8.94
CA PRO A 7 6.05 -4.26 7.81
C PRO A 7 6.79 -3.12 7.10
N ASN A 8 7.95 -3.46 6.53
CA ASN A 8 8.63 -2.63 5.54
C ASN A 8 8.18 -3.12 4.16
N VAL A 9 7.53 -2.26 3.39
CA VAL A 9 6.96 -2.60 2.08
C VAL A 9 7.71 -1.81 1.00
N PHE A 10 8.35 -2.53 0.09
CA PHE A 10 9.02 -1.94 -1.07
C PHE A 10 8.06 -1.93 -2.26
N VAL A 11 7.89 -0.79 -2.90
CA VAL A 11 6.94 -0.61 -4.01
C VAL A 11 7.58 0.11 -5.18
N ASN A 12 7.07 -0.17 -6.38
CA ASN A 12 7.51 0.50 -7.60
C ASN A 12 6.29 0.97 -8.38
N PRO A 13 6.19 2.26 -8.75
CA PRO A 13 5.06 2.77 -9.55
C PRO A 13 4.86 2.07 -10.90
N GLY A 14 5.91 1.46 -11.47
CA GLY A 14 5.83 0.65 -12.69
C GLY A 14 5.32 -0.77 -12.47
N ASP A 15 5.07 -1.17 -11.23
CA ASP A 15 4.46 -2.44 -10.84
C ASP A 15 3.06 -2.19 -10.26
N PRO A 16 1.98 -2.38 -11.05
CA PRO A 16 0.62 -2.11 -10.61
C PRO A 16 0.19 -2.86 -9.35
N ILE A 17 0.81 -4.02 -9.06
CA ILE A 17 0.49 -4.82 -7.87
C ILE A 17 1.04 -4.14 -6.62
N SER A 18 2.32 -3.73 -6.64
CA SER A 18 2.92 -3.05 -5.48
C SER A 18 2.53 -1.57 -5.40
N ALA A 19 2.25 -0.91 -6.53
CA ALA A 19 1.84 0.50 -6.56
C ALA A 19 0.49 0.77 -5.88
N GLU A 20 -0.38 -0.24 -5.76
CA GLU A 20 -1.66 -0.12 -5.05
C GLU A 20 -1.46 0.36 -3.60
N TYR A 21 -0.37 -0.06 -2.94
CA TYR A 21 -0.07 0.37 -1.56
C TYR A 21 0.21 1.87 -1.45
N VAL A 22 0.75 2.51 -2.50
CA VAL A 22 0.93 3.97 -2.52
C VAL A 22 -0.43 4.65 -2.45
N GLY A 23 -1.34 4.27 -3.34
CA GLY A 23 -2.70 4.81 -3.38
C GLY A 23 -3.50 4.51 -2.10
N TYR A 24 -3.37 3.30 -1.56
CA TYR A 24 -3.99 2.90 -0.31
C TYR A 24 -3.57 3.79 0.86
N PHE A 25 -2.26 3.98 1.07
CA PHE A 25 -1.75 4.75 2.20
C PHE A 25 -1.98 6.26 2.04
N ASP A 26 -1.95 6.80 0.82
CA ASP A 26 -2.32 8.19 0.54
C ASP A 26 -3.81 8.44 0.83
N HIS A 27 -4.68 7.53 0.40
CA HIS A 27 -6.11 7.62 0.71
C HIS A 27 -6.36 7.54 2.22
N ARG A 28 -5.68 6.61 2.92
CA ARG A 28 -5.79 6.48 4.37
C ARG A 28 -5.34 7.75 5.09
N LYS A 29 -4.21 8.33 4.68
CA LYS A 29 -3.73 9.60 5.22
C LYS A 29 -4.76 10.72 5.04
N LYS A 30 -5.30 10.87 3.83
CA LYS A 30 -6.33 11.85 3.53
C LYS A 30 -7.56 11.69 4.41
N MET A 31 -7.99 10.45 4.68
CA MET A 31 -9.15 10.18 5.54
C MET A 31 -8.88 10.53 7.00
N GLU A 32 -7.68 10.28 7.51
CA GLU A 32 -7.26 10.73 8.84
C GLU A 32 -7.21 12.26 8.93
N ASP A 33 -6.62 12.94 7.94
CA ASP A 33 -6.47 14.40 7.92
C ASP A 33 -7.81 15.14 7.97
N ILE A 34 -8.88 14.57 7.40
CA ILE A 34 -10.24 15.16 7.44
C ILE A 34 -11.08 14.70 8.63
N GLY A 35 -10.48 13.99 9.61
CA GLY A 35 -11.17 13.45 10.79
C GLY A 35 -12.13 12.30 10.46
N ALA A 36 -12.06 11.77 9.24
CA ALA A 36 -12.89 10.66 8.78
C ALA A 36 -12.16 9.32 8.86
N GLY A 37 -11.05 9.18 9.61
CA GLY A 37 -10.26 7.94 9.66
C GLY A 37 -11.08 6.66 9.91
N ALA A 38 -12.08 6.75 10.79
CA ALA A 38 -13.02 5.66 11.05
C ALA A 38 -13.98 5.37 9.88
N VAL A 39 -14.47 6.40 9.18
CA VAL A 39 -15.37 6.29 8.02
C VAL A 39 -14.62 5.87 6.77
N GLY A 40 -13.43 6.42 6.56
CA GLY A 40 -12.47 6.06 5.52
C GLY A 40 -12.08 4.59 5.62
N ARG A 41 -11.81 4.07 6.83
CA ARG A 41 -11.57 2.63 7.04
C ARG A 41 -12.73 1.77 6.50
N VAL A 42 -13.97 2.21 6.68
CA VAL A 42 -15.16 1.51 6.16
C VAL A 42 -15.30 1.67 4.63
N ALA A 43 -15.03 2.87 4.09
CA ALA A 43 -15.15 3.16 2.66
C ALA A 43 -14.03 2.52 1.81
N THR A 44 -12.77 2.61 2.22
CA THR A 44 -11.63 1.91 1.59
C THR A 44 -11.87 0.41 1.59
N ARG A 45 -12.40 -0.14 2.68
CA ARG A 45 -12.79 -1.55 2.74
C ARG A 45 -13.83 -1.90 1.68
N ASN A 46 -14.76 -1.02 1.35
CA ASN A 46 -15.75 -1.25 0.30
C ASN A 46 -15.17 -1.05 -1.12
N SER A 47 -14.31 -0.05 -1.33
CA SER A 47 -13.69 0.21 -2.64
C SER A 47 -12.64 -0.83 -3.04
N VAL A 48 -11.81 -1.30 -2.11
CA VAL A 48 -10.83 -2.38 -2.38
C VAL A 48 -11.56 -3.71 -2.58
N LYS A 49 -12.71 -3.91 -1.91
CA LYS A 49 -13.60 -5.03 -2.23
C LYS A 49 -14.11 -4.95 -3.67
N ASP A 50 -14.60 -3.81 -4.13
CA ASP A 50 -15.05 -3.65 -5.53
C ASP A 50 -13.90 -3.82 -6.54
N LEU A 51 -12.70 -3.32 -6.21
CA LEU A 51 -11.53 -3.42 -7.08
C LEU A 51 -11.01 -4.87 -7.21
N LEU A 52 -11.16 -5.69 -6.16
CA LEU A 52 -10.63 -7.07 -6.12
C LEU A 52 -11.68 -8.17 -6.27
N LEU A 53 -12.95 -7.88 -6.01
CA LEU A 53 -14.05 -8.85 -6.01
C LEU A 53 -15.10 -8.46 -7.05
N GLY A 54 -14.82 -8.81 -8.31
CA GLY A 54 -15.89 -8.98 -9.31
C GLY A 54 -16.93 -10.06 -8.95
N VAL A 55 -16.88 -10.71 -7.77
CA VAL A 55 -17.87 -11.67 -7.30
C VAL A 55 -17.94 -11.61 -5.76
N GLY A 56 -19.16 -11.49 -5.24
CA GLY A 56 -19.43 -10.98 -3.90
C GLY A 56 -18.98 -11.83 -2.70
N ARG A 57 -18.97 -11.17 -1.54
CA ARG A 57 -19.35 -11.70 -0.22
C ARG A 57 -19.42 -10.57 0.80
N ALA A 58 -20.59 -10.41 1.41
CA ALA A 58 -20.83 -9.50 2.53
C ALA A 58 -20.11 -10.03 3.77
N GLY A 59 -19.17 -9.26 4.33
CA GLY A 59 -18.40 -9.67 5.51
C GLY A 59 -17.40 -8.61 5.99
N GLY A 60 -17.36 -8.41 7.30
CA GLY A 60 -16.73 -7.31 8.06
C GLY A 60 -15.23 -7.02 7.93
N CYS A 61 -14.45 -7.72 7.11
CA CYS A 61 -12.99 -7.67 7.21
C CYS A 61 -12.35 -6.63 6.28
N GLU A 62 -11.36 -5.89 6.76
CA GLU A 62 -10.36 -5.25 5.89
C GLU A 62 -9.76 -6.37 5.03
N PRO A 63 -9.55 -6.17 3.71
CA PRO A 63 -8.97 -7.21 2.89
C PRO A 63 -7.65 -7.68 3.53
N LEU A 64 -7.48 -8.99 3.70
CA LEU A 64 -6.37 -9.59 4.48
C LEU A 64 -4.96 -9.16 4.03
N HIS A 65 -4.83 -8.56 2.83
CA HIS A 65 -3.57 -8.09 2.28
C HIS A 65 -3.25 -6.62 2.64
N LEU A 66 -4.17 -5.85 3.21
CA LEU A 66 -3.92 -4.45 3.55
C LEU A 66 -3.34 -4.31 4.97
N PHE A 67 -2.18 -3.67 5.06
CA PHE A 67 -1.52 -3.42 6.34
C PHE A 67 -2.10 -2.16 7.01
N PRO A 68 -2.51 -2.23 8.29
CA PRO A 68 -3.00 -1.06 9.01
C PRO A 68 -1.97 0.07 9.13
N SER A 69 -0.68 -0.28 9.17
CA SER A 69 0.47 0.62 9.24
C SER A 69 1.64 -0.05 8.52
N ALA A 70 2.53 0.74 7.92
CA ALA A 70 3.74 0.23 7.27
C ALA A 70 4.79 1.32 7.11
N VAL A 71 6.04 0.90 6.94
CA VAL A 71 7.09 1.74 6.37
C VAL A 71 7.11 1.46 4.86
N LEU A 72 6.69 2.43 4.06
CA LEU A 72 6.59 2.31 2.62
C LEU A 72 7.83 2.92 1.96
N THR A 73 8.56 2.11 1.19
CA THR A 73 9.71 2.54 0.39
C THR A 73 9.32 2.51 -1.08
N VAL A 74 9.14 3.68 -1.69
CA VAL A 74 8.78 3.84 -3.10
C VAL A 74 10.05 4.01 -3.92
N ASN A 75 10.30 3.12 -4.87
CA ASN A 75 11.35 3.31 -5.86
C ASN A 75 10.86 4.20 -7.01
N ARG A 76 11.37 5.43 -7.07
CA ARG A 76 11.14 6.42 -8.14
C ARG A 76 12.16 6.30 -9.28
N GLY A 77 13.09 5.36 -9.20
CA GLY A 77 14.08 5.10 -10.23
C GLY A 77 13.45 4.56 -11.52
N PRO A 78 14.13 4.70 -12.67
CA PRO A 78 13.59 4.28 -13.95
C PRO A 78 13.41 2.76 -14.03
N SER A 79 12.20 2.34 -14.39
CA SER A 79 11.86 0.95 -14.62
C SER A 79 11.30 0.79 -16.04
N PRO A 80 12.00 0.08 -16.94
CA PRO A 80 11.65 0.06 -18.36
C PRO A 80 10.34 -0.70 -18.66
N ASP A 81 9.99 -1.66 -17.80
CA ASP A 81 8.77 -2.44 -17.93
C ASP A 81 8.30 -2.98 -16.57
N PHE A 82 7.12 -3.59 -16.57
CA PHE A 82 6.51 -4.24 -15.41
C PHE A 82 7.42 -5.30 -14.79
N LYS A 83 8.10 -6.13 -15.58
CA LYS A 83 8.95 -7.23 -15.05
C LYS A 83 10.16 -6.67 -14.31
N ALA A 84 10.76 -5.61 -14.83
CA ALA A 84 11.85 -4.89 -14.18
C ALA A 84 11.37 -4.17 -12.92
N ALA A 85 10.17 -3.60 -12.94
CA ALA A 85 9.54 -2.93 -11.80
C ALA A 85 9.03 -3.88 -10.72
N HIS A 86 8.70 -5.13 -11.05
CA HIS A 86 8.17 -6.13 -10.12
C HIS A 86 9.26 -7.07 -9.58
N GLY A 87 10.27 -7.37 -10.40
CA GLY A 87 11.31 -8.32 -10.07
C GLY A 87 12.17 -7.86 -8.88
N ILE A 88 12.54 -8.81 -8.01
CA ILE A 88 13.43 -8.58 -6.86
C ILE A 88 14.80 -7.98 -7.26
N ARG A 89 15.21 -8.14 -8.52
CA ARG A 89 16.44 -7.55 -9.06
C ARG A 89 16.51 -6.05 -8.88
N GLN A 90 15.36 -5.35 -8.88
CA GLN A 90 15.32 -3.91 -8.71
C GLN A 90 15.90 -3.47 -7.36
N TRP A 91 15.81 -4.29 -6.30
CA TRP A 91 16.16 -3.91 -4.92
C TRP A 91 17.65 -3.61 -4.73
N TRP A 92 18.50 -3.98 -5.68
CA TRP A 92 19.95 -3.85 -5.61
C TRP A 92 20.51 -3.07 -6.80
N ARG A 93 19.65 -2.37 -7.55
CA ARG A 93 20.08 -1.58 -8.71
C ARG A 93 20.93 -0.37 -8.26
N PRO A 94 21.96 0.01 -9.02
CA PRO A 94 22.80 1.17 -8.67
C PRO A 94 22.06 2.50 -8.87
N ASP A 95 21.01 2.53 -9.67
CA ASP A 95 20.21 3.71 -10.00
C ASP A 95 18.89 3.79 -9.19
N LEU A 96 18.87 3.20 -8.00
CA LEU A 96 17.74 3.31 -7.08
C LEU A 96 17.53 4.76 -6.64
N ALA A 97 16.29 5.24 -6.77
CA ALA A 97 15.85 6.52 -6.21
C ALA A 97 14.73 6.26 -5.21
N LEU A 98 15.08 6.06 -3.94
CA LEU A 98 14.15 5.59 -2.91
C LEU A 98 13.55 6.76 -2.13
N GLU A 99 12.22 6.74 -1.99
CA GLU A 99 11.46 7.62 -1.12
C GLU A 99 10.84 6.78 0.01
N CYS A 100 11.23 7.02 1.26
CA CYS A 100 10.73 6.29 2.41
C CYS A 100 9.73 7.12 3.21
N ARG A 101 8.56 6.55 3.51
CA ARG A 101 7.50 7.18 4.31
C ARG A 101 6.97 6.21 5.35
N THR A 102 6.77 6.69 6.57
CA THR A 102 6.13 5.90 7.63
C THR A 102 4.64 6.25 7.69
N HIS A 103 3.79 5.23 7.60
CA HIS A 103 2.35 5.33 7.74
C HIS A 103 1.92 4.65 9.03
N LEU A 104 1.57 5.46 10.03
CA LEU A 104 1.28 5.00 11.39
C LEU A 104 -0.18 5.33 11.76
N TYR A 105 -0.99 4.29 11.94
CA TYR A 105 -2.41 4.40 12.26
C TYR A 105 -2.76 3.35 13.31
N TYR A 106 -3.27 3.77 14.47
CA TYR A 106 -3.47 2.92 15.64
C TYR A 106 -4.90 2.78 16.12
#